data_AF-A0A8J7KE86-F1
#
_entry.id   AF-A0A8J7KE86-F1
#
_cell.length_a   1.000
_cell.length_b   1.000
_cell.length_c   1.000
_cell.angle_alpha   90.00
_cell.angle_beta   90.00
_cell.angle_gamma   90.00
#
_symmetry.space_group_name_H-M   'P 1'
#
loop_
_entity.id
_entity.type
_entity.pdbx_description
1 polymer ?
#
loop_
_entity_poly.entity_id
_entity_poly.type
_entity_poly.pdbx_seq_one_letter_code
_entity_poly.pdbx_strand_id
1 'polypeptide(L)' 'MLLEDGSKFILGWTVVTKKNQVTIYLSDEVRDRVKAIAEQERRSFSFVVEELLIKGLEALETQDQGRK' A
#
# COMPACT_ATOMS: atom_id res chain seq x y z
N MET A 1 -15.02 3.29 -31.12
CA MET A 1 -16.22 3.90 -31.71
C MET A 1 -16.38 5.27 -31.05
N LEU A 2 -16.25 6.36 -31.80
CA LEU A 2 -16.37 7.74 -31.29
C LEU A 2 -17.85 8.14 -31.31
N LEU A 3 -18.34 8.77 -30.24
CA LEU A 3 -19.60 9.51 -30.28
C LEU A 3 -19.29 10.98 -30.56
N GLU A 4 -20.22 11.66 -31.23
CA GLU A 4 -20.08 12.99 -31.84
C GLU A 4 -19.88 14.16 -30.87
N ASP A 5 -19.79 13.92 -29.56
CA ASP A 5 -19.64 14.95 -28.54
C ASP A 5 -18.19 15.14 -28.03
N GLY A 6 -17.23 14.38 -28.55
CA GLY A 6 -15.83 14.45 -28.12
C GLY A 6 -15.55 13.85 -26.74
N SER A 7 -16.54 13.22 -26.09
CA SER A 7 -16.35 12.55 -24.82
C SER A 7 -15.72 11.17 -25.03
N LYS A 8 -14.44 11.04 -24.64
CA LYS A 8 -13.70 9.78 -24.64
C LYS A 8 -14.27 8.84 -23.56
N PHE A 9 -14.73 7.65 -23.96
CA PHE A 9 -15.00 6.56 -23.03
C PHE A 9 -13.75 6.26 -22.18
N ILE A 10 -13.82 6.51 -20.88
CA ILE A 10 -12.81 6.04 -19.92
C ILE A 10 -13.15 4.58 -19.61
N LEU A 11 -12.71 3.67 -20.47
CA LEU A 11 -12.70 2.25 -20.17
C LEU A 11 -11.96 2.06 -18.84
N GLY A 12 -12.61 1.39 -17.90
CA GLY A 12 -12.23 1.26 -16.49
C GLY A 12 -10.74 1.45 -16.21
N TRP A 13 -10.40 2.58 -15.61
CA TRP A 13 -9.10 2.76 -14.99
C TRP A 13 -9.02 1.78 -13.83
N THR A 14 -8.48 0.58 -14.07
CA THR A 14 -7.75 -0.11 -13.03
C THR A 14 -6.66 0.87 -12.61
N VAL A 15 -6.82 1.55 -11.47
CA VAL A 15 -5.77 2.36 -10.86
C VAL A 15 -4.71 1.35 -10.42
N VAL A 16 -3.84 0.96 -11.36
CA VAL A 16 -2.66 0.15 -11.06
C VAL A 16 -1.72 1.10 -10.34
N THR A 17 -1.77 1.10 -9.01
CA THR A 17 -0.80 1.82 -8.21
C THR A 17 0.58 1.28 -8.55
N LYS A 18 1.43 2.16 -9.09
CA LYS A 18 2.78 1.79 -9.51
C LYS A 18 3.59 1.43 -8.26
N LYS A 19 4.01 0.16 -8.16
CA LYS A 19 4.92 -0.28 -7.10
C LYS A 19 6.33 0.22 -7.42
N ASN A 20 6.97 0.87 -6.46
CA ASN A 20 8.38 1.26 -6.56
C ASN A 20 9.21 0.32 -5.70
N GLN A 21 10.36 -0.13 -6.22
CA GLN A 21 11.29 -0.94 -5.46
C GLN A 21 12.06 -0.05 -4.47
N VAL A 22 12.04 -0.44 -3.19
CA VAL A 22 12.75 0.24 -2.11
C VAL A 22 13.52 -0.82 -1.31
N THR A 23 14.75 -0.51 -0.91
CA THR A 23 15.52 -1.32 0.04
C THR A 23 15.46 -0.68 1.40
N ILE A 24 15.00 -1.42 2.41
CA ILE A 24 14.93 -0.98 3.81
C ILE A 24 15.69 -1.96 4.70
N TYR A 25 16.27 -1.45 5.77
CA TYR A 25 16.91 -2.28 6.80
C TYR A 25 15.94 -2.48 7.96
N LEU A 26 15.73 -3.74 8.34
CA LEU A 26 14.90 -4.15 9.48
C LEU A 26 15.77 -4.95 10.45
N SER A 27 15.48 -4.88 11.75
CA SER A 27 16.06 -5.84 12.69
C SER A 27 15.58 -7.25 12.36
N ASP A 28 16.36 -8.26 12.74
CA ASP A 28 16.00 -9.67 12.53
C ASP A 28 14.63 -9.98 13.15
N GLU A 29 14.38 -9.48 14.36
CA GLU A 29 13.11 -9.64 15.06
C GLU A 29 11.92 -9.12 14.23
N VAL A 30 12.03 -7.91 13.68
CA VAL A 30 10.94 -7.31 12.90
C VAL A 30 10.74 -8.07 11.59
N ARG A 31 11.82 -8.41 10.89
CA ARG A 31 11.75 -9.19 9.64
C ARG A 31 11.03 -10.52 9.88
N ASP A 32 11.39 -11.23 10.93
CA ASP A 32 10.86 -12.56 11.21
C ASP A 32 9.37 -12.49 11.62
N ARG A 33 8.98 -11.45 12.37
CA ARG A 33 7.56 -11.19 12.68
C ARG A 33 6.73 -10.87 11.44
N VAL A 34 7.24 -10.03 10.54
CA VAL A 34 6.55 -9.71 9.27
C VAL A 34 6.42 -10.97 8.40
N LYS A 35 7.45 -11.81 8.37
CA LYS A 35 7.43 -13.09 7.65
C LYS A 35 6.35 -14.03 8.18
N ALA A 36 6.25 -14.18 9.51
CA ALA A 36 5.23 -15.01 10.14
C ALA A 36 3.81 -14.55 9.80
N ILE A 37 3.57 -13.23 9.78
CA ILE A 37 2.27 -12.65 9.37
C ILE A 37 1.98 -12.98 7.90
N ALA A 38 2.96 -12.80 7.01
CA ALA A 38 2.81 -13.10 5.59
C ALA A 38 2.45 -14.57 5.33
N GLU A 39 3.09 -15.49 6.05
CA GLU A 39 2.79 -16.92 6.00
C GLU A 39 1.37 -17.23 6.51
N GLN A 40 0.99 -16.66 7.66
CA GLN A 40 -0.34 -16.83 8.26
C GLN A 40 -1.47 -16.33 7.33
N GLU A 41 -1.28 -15.18 6.71
CA GLU A 41 -2.28 -14.55 5.85
C GLU A 41 -2.23 -15.05 4.39
N ARG A 42 -1.26 -15.91 4.05
CA ARG A 42 -0.98 -16.35 2.67
C ARG A 42 -0.79 -15.18 1.71
N ARG A 43 -0.05 -14.16 2.17
CA ARG A 43 0.27 -12.94 1.42
C ARG A 43 1.76 -12.85 1.15
N SER A 44 2.16 -12.01 0.20
CA SER A 44 3.58 -11.73 -0.02
C SER A 44 4.14 -10.87 1.12
N PHE A 45 5.43 -11.03 1.41
CA PHE A 45 6.13 -10.21 2.39
C PHE A 45 5.97 -8.71 2.09
N SER A 46 6.11 -8.32 0.83
CA SER A 46 5.96 -6.92 0.40
C SER A 46 4.56 -6.37 0.64
N PHE A 47 3.52 -7.19 0.49
CA PHE A 47 2.13 -6.80 0.77
C PHE A 47 1.95 -6.50 2.25
N VAL A 48 2.45 -7.38 3.13
CA VAL A 48 2.35 -7.17 4.58
C VAL A 48 3.14 -5.95 5.04
N VAL A 49 4.35 -5.74 4.48
CA VAL A 49 5.13 -4.52 4.77
C VAL A 49 4.35 -3.26 4.39
N GLU A 50 3.73 -3.25 3.22
CA GLU A 50 2.94 -2.11 2.75
C GLU A 50 1.73 -1.84 3.65
N GLU A 51 0.96 -2.87 4.00
CA GLU A 51 -0.18 -2.75 4.93
C GLU A 51 0.23 -2.18 6.30
N LEU A 52 1.37 -2.64 6.85
CA LEU A 52 1.89 -2.15 8.12
C LEU A 52 2.36 -0.69 8.02
N LEU A 53 2.98 -0.31 6.91
CA LEU A 53 3.41 1.08 6.67
C LEU A 53 2.20 2.01 6.54
N ILE A 54 1.16 1.61 5.80
CA ILE A 54 -0.08 2.39 5.67
C ILE A 54 -0.71 2.63 7.04
N LYS A 55 -0.92 1.56 7.82
CA LYS A 55 -1.49 1.66 9.18
C LYS A 55 -0.64 2.54 10.10
N GLY A 56 0.69 2.47 9.97
CA GLY A 56 1.61 3.33 10.72
C GLY A 56 1.46 4.81 10.35
N LEU A 57 1.34 5.13 9.06
CA LEU A 57 1.13 6.49 8.57
C LEU A 57 -0.22 7.06 9.04
N GLU A 58 -1.30 6.30 8.90
CA GLU A 58 -2.65 6.70 9.35
C GLU A 58 -2.69 6.99 10.86
N ALA A 59 -1.98 6.18 11.66
CA ALA A 59 -1.88 6.39 13.11
C ALA A 59 -1.13 7.69 13.46
N LEU A 60 -0.08 8.04 12.69
CA LEU A 60 0.68 9.28 12.88
C LEU A 60 -0.14 10.51 12.48
N GLU A 61 -0.87 10.44 11.36
CA GLU A 61 -1.74 11.53 10.90
C GLU A 61 -2.86 11.82 11.91
N THR A 62 -3.45 10.77 12.49
CA THR A 62 -4.48 10.90 13.53
C THR A 62 -3.92 11.61 14.79
N GLN A 63 -2.67 11.34 15.15
CA GLN A 63 -2.02 12.00 16.30
C GLN A 63 -1.70 13.47 16.04
N ASP A 64 -1.39 13.84 14.80
CA ASP A 64 -1.09 15.23 14.43
C ASP A 64 -2.37 16.10 14.38
N GLN A 65 -3.49 15.54 13.94
CA GLN A 65 -4.78 16.24 13.90
C GLN A 65 -5.39 16.48 15.29
N GLY A 66 -5.13 15.61 16.27
CA GLY A 66 -5.55 15.81 17.66
C GLY A 66 -4.70 16.83 18.44
N ARG A 67 -3.62 17.35 17.85
CA ARG A 67 -2.66 18.27 18.50
C ARG A 67 -2.79 19.72 18.01
N LYS A 68 -3.69 19.99 17.07
CA LYS A 68 -4.09 21.34 16.61
C LYS A 68 -5.44 21.72 17.21
#